data_AF-A0A7G3USI0-F1
#
_entry.id   AF-A0A7G3USI0-F1
#
_cell.length_a   1.000
_cell.length_b   1.000
_cell.length_c   1.000
_cell.angle_alpha   90.00
_cell.angle_beta   90.00
_cell.angle_gamma   90.00
#
_symmetry.space_group_name_H-M   'P 1'
#
loop_
_entity.id
_entity.type
_entity.pdbx_description
1 polymer ?
#
loop_
_entity_poly.entity_id
_entity_poly.type
_entity_poly.pdbx_seq_one_letter_code
_entity_poly.pdbx_strand_id
1 'polypeptide(L)'
;TIAPCDAAEPWQLGSQDAATPIMQGIIDLHHDIFFFLLLICVFVLRILVRALWHFHYKRNKIPQRIVHGTTIEILRTIFPSIIPMFIAIPSFALLYSMDEVVVDPAITIKAIGHQWYRTYEYSDYNSSDEQLLTFDSYTIPEDDPELGQSRLLEVDNRAVVPAKTHLRMIVTPADVPHSWAVPSSGV
;
A
#
# COMPACT_ATOMS: atom_id res chain seq x y z
N THR A 1 15.56 -5.98 -23.89
CA THR A 1 15.19 -6.75 -22.68
C THR A 1 14.72 -5.75 -21.65
N ILE A 2 13.40 -5.58 -21.52
CA ILE A 2 12.85 -4.76 -20.43
C ILE A 2 13.08 -5.60 -19.18
N ALA A 3 14.01 -5.19 -18.32
CA ALA A 3 14.13 -5.82 -17.01
C ALA A 3 12.80 -5.59 -16.28
N PRO A 4 12.22 -6.61 -15.63
CA PRO A 4 11.03 -6.46 -14.80
C PRO A 4 11.42 -5.75 -13.50
N CYS A 5 11.96 -4.53 -13.60
CA CYS A 5 12.18 -3.70 -12.45
C CYS A 5 10.81 -3.45 -11.81
N ASP A 6 10.69 -3.80 -10.55
CA ASP A 6 9.55 -3.51 -9.69
C ASP A 6 8.26 -4.30 -10.02
N ALA A 7 8.38 -5.50 -10.61
CA ALA A 7 7.27 -6.43 -10.78
C ALA A 7 7.07 -7.34 -9.53
N ALA A 8 5.93 -8.03 -9.47
CA ALA A 8 5.69 -9.04 -8.44
C ALA A 8 6.55 -10.29 -8.71
N GLU A 9 7.27 -10.74 -7.68
CA GLU A 9 8.16 -11.90 -7.78
C GLU A 9 7.53 -13.18 -7.18
N PRO A 10 7.76 -14.37 -7.77
CA PRO A 10 7.31 -15.63 -7.19
C PRO A 10 7.85 -15.82 -5.78
N TRP A 11 6.97 -16.18 -4.84
CA TRP A 11 7.32 -16.41 -3.42
C TRP A 11 7.80 -15.17 -2.66
N GLN A 12 7.57 -13.97 -3.19
CA GLN A 12 7.89 -12.73 -2.50
C GLN A 12 7.08 -12.60 -1.19
N LEU A 13 7.77 -12.18 -0.13
CA LEU A 13 7.18 -11.77 1.13
C LEU A 13 7.44 -10.28 1.32
N GLY A 14 6.40 -9.51 1.64
CA GLY A 14 6.47 -8.05 1.79
C GLY A 14 6.07 -7.30 0.53
N SER A 15 6.40 -6.02 0.49
CA SER A 15 6.08 -5.10 -0.61
C SER A 15 7.02 -5.26 -1.80
N GLN A 16 6.58 -4.76 -2.97
CA GLN A 16 7.46 -4.50 -4.11
C GLN A 16 8.47 -3.39 -3.77
N ASP A 17 9.55 -3.33 -4.54
CA ASP A 17 10.56 -2.27 -4.41
C ASP A 17 9.92 -0.89 -4.65
N ALA A 18 10.31 0.09 -3.83
CA ALA A 18 9.76 1.43 -3.89
C ALA A 18 10.38 2.22 -5.05
N ALA A 19 9.53 2.63 -5.99
CA ALA A 19 9.89 3.51 -7.10
C ALA A 19 9.72 5.01 -6.74
N THR A 20 9.03 5.33 -5.65
CA THR A 20 8.74 6.70 -5.21
C THR A 20 9.07 6.92 -3.72
N PRO A 21 9.34 8.17 -3.29
CA PRO A 21 9.46 8.51 -1.88
C PRO A 21 8.20 8.21 -1.06
N ILE A 22 7.02 8.30 -1.70
CA ILE A 22 5.74 7.98 -1.08
C ILE A 22 5.69 6.49 -0.72
N MET A 23 6.03 5.61 -1.67
CA MET A 23 6.07 4.16 -1.41
C MET A 23 7.11 3.80 -0.35
N GLN A 24 8.27 4.46 -0.35
CA GLN A 24 9.26 4.28 0.72
C GLN A 24 8.67 4.63 2.09
N GLY A 25 7.99 5.78 2.21
CA GLY A 25 7.31 6.16 3.44
C GLY A 25 6.22 5.18 3.88
N ILE A 26 5.47 4.60 2.93
CA ILE A 26 4.48 3.55 3.22
C ILE A 26 5.17 2.29 3.79
N ILE A 27 6.29 1.87 3.20
CA ILE A 27 7.05 0.71 3.68
C ILE A 27 7.60 0.96 5.09
N ASP A 28 8.14 2.15 5.34
CA ASP A 28 8.66 2.54 6.65
C ASP A 28 7.56 2.54 7.72
N LEU A 29 6.41 3.15 7.42
CA LEU A 29 5.24 3.14 8.31
C LEU A 29 4.73 1.72 8.56
N HIS A 30 4.69 0.88 7.53
CA HIS A 30 4.31 -0.52 7.67
C HIS A 30 5.24 -1.26 8.64
N HIS A 31 6.55 -1.07 8.51
CA HIS A 31 7.52 -1.69 9.43
C HIS A 31 7.36 -1.20 10.87
N ASP A 32 7.14 0.09 11.09
CA ASP A 32 6.90 0.66 12.41
C ASP A 32 5.65 0.07 13.07
N ILE A 33 4.54 -0.02 12.33
CA ILE A 33 3.29 -0.63 12.82
C ILE A 33 3.52 -2.11 13.12
N PHE A 34 4.16 -2.83 12.21
CA PHE A 34 4.38 -4.27 12.35
C PHE A 34 5.27 -4.60 13.56
N PHE A 35 6.26 -3.76 13.87
CA PHE A 35 7.08 -3.89 15.08
C PHE A 35 6.22 -3.88 16.36
N PHE A 36 5.32 -2.88 16.51
CA PHE A 36 4.43 -2.82 17.67
C PHE A 36 3.43 -3.98 17.71
N LEU A 37 2.89 -4.39 16.56
CA LEU A 37 1.98 -5.53 16.48
C LEU A 37 2.66 -6.84 16.90
N LEU A 38 3.90 -7.09 16.47
CA LEU A 38 4.67 -8.25 16.89
C LEU A 38 4.94 -8.23 18.39
N LEU A 39 5.31 -7.07 18.96
CA LEU A 39 5.53 -6.91 20.39
C LEU A 39 4.27 -7.28 21.19
N ILE A 40 3.10 -6.76 20.79
CA ILE A 40 1.81 -7.06 21.42
C ILE A 40 1.48 -8.56 21.27
N CYS A 41 1.65 -9.11 20.06
CA CYS A 41 1.36 -10.51 19.77
C CYS A 41 2.17 -11.45 20.65
N VAL A 42 3.50 -11.25 20.73
CA VAL A 42 4.40 -12.05 21.56
C VAL A 42 4.05 -11.90 23.04
N PHE A 43 3.72 -10.70 23.50
CA PHE A 43 3.31 -10.45 24.89
C PHE A 43 2.03 -11.23 25.26
N VAL A 44 0.99 -11.12 24.44
CA VAL A 44 -0.30 -11.81 24.64
C VAL A 44 -0.10 -13.33 24.57
N LEU A 45 0.62 -13.82 23.56
CA LEU A 45 0.91 -15.24 23.39
C LEU A 45 1.65 -15.80 24.61
N ARG A 46 2.64 -15.07 25.12
CA ARG A 46 3.40 -15.47 26.31
C ARG A 46 2.52 -15.56 27.55
N ILE A 47 1.63 -14.59 27.78
CA ILE A 47 0.69 -14.61 28.91
C ILE A 47 -0.28 -15.78 28.76
N LEU A 48 -0.81 -16.01 27.55
CA LEU A 48 -1.72 -17.10 27.28
C LEU A 48 -1.07 -18.46 27.54
N VAL A 49 0.11 -18.72 26.97
CA VAL A 49 0.86 -19.97 27.19
C VAL A 49 1.18 -20.16 28.68
N ARG A 50 1.60 -19.10 29.38
CA ARG A 50 1.85 -19.14 30.83
C ARG A 50 0.59 -19.47 31.61
N ALA A 51 -0.54 -18.85 31.28
CA ALA A 51 -1.81 -19.10 31.95
C ALA A 51 -2.26 -20.55 31.74
N LEU A 52 -2.24 -21.05 30.50
CA LEU A 52 -2.57 -22.43 30.18
C LEU A 52 -1.65 -23.43 30.90
N TRP A 53 -0.36 -23.13 31.02
CA TRP A 53 0.62 -24.02 31.65
C TRP A 53 0.49 -24.08 33.19
N HIS A 54 0.31 -22.93 33.84
CA HIS A 54 0.25 -22.81 35.30
C HIS A 54 -1.13 -23.16 35.87
N PHE A 55 -2.20 -22.74 35.19
CA PHE A 55 -3.58 -22.99 35.61
C PHE A 55 -4.19 -24.25 34.97
N HIS A 56 -3.37 -25.10 34.34
CA HIS A 56 -3.79 -26.41 33.89
C HIS A 56 -4.32 -27.25 35.05
N TYR A 57 -5.41 -28.01 34.84
CA TYR A 57 -6.10 -28.78 35.89
C TYR A 57 -5.18 -29.72 36.69
N LYS A 58 -4.13 -30.27 36.06
CA LYS A 58 -3.15 -31.13 36.74
C LYS A 58 -2.29 -30.37 37.76
N ARG A 59 -2.01 -29.08 37.52
CA ARG A 59 -1.18 -28.22 38.38
C ARG A 59 -2.02 -27.41 39.36
N ASN A 60 -3.13 -26.82 38.93
CA ASN A 60 -4.01 -26.01 39.78
C ASN A 60 -5.42 -26.61 39.84
N LYS A 61 -5.64 -27.53 40.78
CA LYS A 61 -6.90 -28.27 40.92
C LYS A 61 -8.05 -27.44 41.50
N ILE A 62 -7.74 -26.43 42.31
CA ILE A 62 -8.73 -25.59 42.99
C ILE A 62 -8.65 -24.18 42.40
N PRO A 63 -9.72 -23.66 41.77
CA PRO A 63 -9.70 -22.31 41.21
C PRO A 63 -9.76 -21.25 42.32
N GLN A 64 -9.00 -20.17 42.15
CA GLN A 64 -9.11 -18.98 42.99
C GLN A 64 -10.36 -18.18 42.60
N ARG A 65 -11.10 -17.65 43.59
CA ARG A 65 -12.32 -16.85 43.37
C ARG A 65 -12.04 -15.35 43.47
N ILE A 66 -11.32 -14.81 42.49
CA ILE A 66 -11.09 -13.37 42.35
C ILE A 66 -12.02 -12.85 41.26
N VAL A 67 -12.85 -11.86 41.59
CA VAL A 67 -13.91 -11.37 40.69
C VAL A 67 -13.61 -9.95 40.19
N HIS A 68 -12.86 -9.15 40.94
CA HIS A 68 -12.57 -7.77 40.58
C HIS A 68 -11.11 -7.40 40.83
N GLY A 69 -10.59 -6.47 40.01
CA GLY A 69 -9.21 -6.01 40.06
C GLY A 69 -9.03 -4.65 39.40
N THR A 70 -9.63 -3.60 39.97
CA THR A 70 -9.65 -2.25 39.39
C THR A 70 -8.28 -1.75 38.91
N THR A 71 -7.21 -2.01 39.66
CA THR A 71 -5.86 -1.59 39.30
C THR A 71 -5.38 -2.21 37.98
N ILE A 72 -5.62 -3.50 37.73
CA ILE A 72 -5.21 -4.15 36.47
C ILE A 72 -6.10 -3.68 35.30
N GLU A 73 -7.36 -3.34 35.57
CA GLU A 73 -8.27 -2.79 34.55
C GLU A 73 -7.84 -1.41 34.07
N ILE A 74 -7.39 -0.56 34.99
CA ILE A 74 -6.80 0.75 34.65
C ILE A 74 -5.53 0.54 33.84
N LEU A 75 -4.63 -0.34 34.31
CA LEU A 75 -3.34 -0.59 33.69
C LEU A 75 -3.47 -1.09 32.23
N ARG A 76 -4.35 -2.08 32.00
CA ARG A 76 -4.61 -2.64 30.65
C ARG A 76 -5.37 -1.70 29.73
N THR A 77 -5.92 -0.60 30.24
CA THR A 77 -6.59 0.42 29.41
C THR A 77 -5.60 1.50 29.00
N ILE A 78 -4.73 1.93 29.93
CA ILE A 78 -3.73 2.97 29.68
C ILE A 78 -2.59 2.47 28.79
N PHE A 79 -2.04 1.28 29.02
CA PHE A 79 -0.91 0.83 28.21
C PHE A 79 -1.25 0.64 26.72
N PRO A 80 -2.39 0.00 26.36
CA PRO A 80 -2.77 -0.12 24.95
C PRO A 80 -3.19 1.18 24.30
N SER A 81 -3.57 2.23 25.05
CA SER A 81 -3.91 3.53 24.44
C SER A 81 -2.66 4.35 24.09
N ILE A 82 -1.55 4.16 24.81
CA ILE A 82 -0.27 4.84 24.53
C ILE A 82 0.36 4.32 23.22
N ILE A 83 0.23 3.03 22.90
CA ILE A 83 0.88 2.44 21.72
C ILE A 83 0.39 3.08 20.39
N PRO A 84 -0.94 3.18 20.12
CA PRO A 84 -1.44 3.89 18.94
C PRO A 84 -1.03 5.36 18.88
N MET A 85 -0.84 6.03 20.03
CA MET A 85 -0.38 7.41 20.06
C MET A 85 1.02 7.55 19.45
N PHE A 86 1.92 6.61 19.71
CA PHE A 86 3.24 6.59 19.08
C PHE A 86 3.17 6.27 17.59
N ILE A 87 2.29 5.35 17.17
CA ILE A 87 2.09 4.99 15.76
C ILE A 87 1.48 6.16 14.96
N ALA A 88 0.62 6.96 15.61
CA ALA A 88 -0.05 8.07 14.96
C ALA A 88 0.92 9.18 14.49
N ILE A 89 2.05 9.37 15.18
CA ILE A 89 3.03 10.42 14.86
C ILE A 89 3.62 10.24 13.44
N PRO A 90 4.30 9.12 13.10
CA PRO A 90 4.81 8.91 11.75
C PRO A 90 3.67 8.79 10.72
N SER A 91 2.51 8.25 11.11
CA SER A 91 1.35 8.13 10.22
C SER A 91 0.83 9.50 9.77
N PHE A 92 0.67 10.47 10.68
CA PHE A 92 0.23 11.81 10.32
C PHE A 92 1.31 12.55 9.55
N ALA A 93 2.59 12.42 9.92
CA ALA A 93 3.69 13.01 9.17
C ALA A 93 3.70 12.55 7.71
N LEU A 94 3.52 11.24 7.47
CA LEU A 94 3.43 10.69 6.12
C LEU A 94 2.21 11.23 5.38
N LEU A 95 1.04 11.24 6.02
CA LEU A 95 -0.20 11.73 5.40
C LEU A 95 -0.07 13.18 4.91
N TYR A 96 0.49 14.07 5.73
CA TYR A 96 0.70 15.47 5.34
C TYR A 96 1.75 15.60 4.23
N SER A 97 2.81 14.79 4.25
CA SER A 97 3.81 14.80 3.18
C SER A 97 3.27 14.32 1.83
N MET A 98 2.24 13.45 1.83
CA MET A 98 1.57 13.01 0.61
C MET A 98 0.63 14.07 0.04
N ASP A 99 0.05 14.92 0.89
CA ASP A 99 -0.88 15.98 0.48
C ASP A 99 -0.16 17.25 -0.03
N GLU A 100 1.10 17.45 0.38
CA GLU A 100 1.89 18.62 0.00
C GLU A 100 2.34 18.57 -1.49
N VAL A 101 1.48 19.03 -2.40
CA VAL A 101 1.84 19.27 -3.80
C VAL A 101 2.52 20.63 -3.94
N VAL A 102 3.75 20.76 -3.42
CA VAL A 102 4.50 22.03 -3.41
C VAL A 102 5.22 22.29 -4.74
N VAL A 103 5.35 21.28 -5.61
CA VAL A 103 6.14 21.38 -6.84
C VAL A 103 5.26 21.42 -8.08
N ASP A 104 5.56 22.35 -8.98
CA ASP A 104 4.97 22.37 -10.32
C ASP A 104 5.29 21.06 -11.05
N PRO A 105 4.29 20.28 -11.48
CA PRO A 105 4.53 19.04 -12.19
C PRO A 105 5.14 19.34 -13.55
N ALA A 106 6.11 18.52 -13.97
CA ALA A 106 6.71 18.65 -15.29
C ALA A 106 5.79 18.14 -16.40
N ILE A 107 4.91 17.17 -16.08
CA ILE A 107 3.90 16.62 -16.98
C ILE A 107 2.63 16.31 -16.19
N THR A 108 1.49 16.63 -16.79
CA THR A 108 0.15 16.23 -16.39
C THR A 108 -0.37 15.16 -17.35
N ILE A 109 -0.83 14.04 -16.81
CA ILE A 109 -1.43 12.95 -17.56
C ILE A 109 -2.81 12.70 -16.98
N LYS A 110 -3.82 12.64 -17.86
CA LYS A 110 -5.17 12.25 -17.47
C LYS A 110 -5.39 10.78 -17.82
N ALA A 111 -5.71 9.98 -16.81
CA ALA A 111 -6.01 8.57 -16.93
C ALA A 111 -7.53 8.38 -16.80
N ILE A 112 -8.15 7.91 -17.89
CA ILE A 112 -9.59 7.69 -17.98
C ILE A 112 -9.86 6.19 -17.89
N GLY A 113 -10.63 5.77 -16.89
CA GLY A 113 -11.07 4.39 -16.73
C GLY A 113 -12.36 4.12 -17.50
N HIS A 114 -12.30 3.22 -18.47
CA HIS A 114 -13.46 2.67 -19.17
C HIS A 114 -13.69 1.23 -18.72
N GLN A 115 -14.85 0.67 -19.03
CA GLN A 115 -15.15 -0.73 -18.79
C GLN A 115 -14.15 -1.62 -19.55
N TRP A 116 -13.22 -2.17 -18.78
CA TRP A 116 -12.15 -3.11 -19.17
C TRP A 116 -10.97 -2.55 -19.99
N TYR A 117 -10.79 -1.23 -20.05
CA TYR A 117 -9.58 -0.61 -20.62
C TYR A 117 -9.34 0.79 -20.05
N ARG A 118 -8.19 1.38 -20.37
CA ARG A 118 -7.81 2.73 -19.90
C ARG A 118 -7.41 3.59 -21.08
N THR A 119 -7.77 4.86 -21.06
CA THR A 119 -7.31 5.86 -22.02
C THR A 119 -6.40 6.85 -21.32
N TYR A 120 -5.27 7.21 -21.94
CA TYR A 120 -4.33 8.20 -21.41
C TYR A 120 -4.27 9.42 -22.32
N GLU A 121 -4.40 10.60 -21.75
CA GLU A 121 -4.30 11.89 -22.44
C GLU A 121 -3.11 12.67 -21.87
N TYR A 122 -2.18 13.07 -22.74
CA TYR A 122 -1.03 13.91 -22.39
C TYR A 122 -1.31 15.34 -22.87
N SER A 123 -1.78 16.20 -21.96
CA SER A 123 -2.26 17.56 -22.31
C SER A 123 -1.15 18.56 -22.62
N ASP A 124 0.05 18.35 -22.07
CA ASP A 124 1.06 19.40 -21.96
C ASP A 124 1.92 19.56 -23.23
N TYR A 125 1.78 18.66 -24.20
CA TYR A 125 2.59 18.62 -25.42
C TYR A 125 1.93 19.28 -26.64
N ASN A 126 0.80 19.95 -26.47
CA ASN A 126 0.04 20.48 -27.59
C ASN A 126 0.41 21.92 -27.94
N SER A 127 0.79 22.13 -29.20
CA SER A 127 0.90 23.47 -29.80
C SER A 127 -0.40 23.93 -30.47
N SER A 128 -1.37 23.03 -30.68
CA SER A 128 -2.70 23.29 -31.28
C SER A 128 -3.71 22.20 -30.89
N ASP A 129 -5.01 22.52 -30.80
CA ASP A 129 -6.11 21.63 -30.36
C ASP A 129 -6.22 20.28 -31.10
N GLU A 130 -5.62 20.14 -32.29
CA GLU A 130 -5.75 18.95 -33.14
C GLU A 130 -4.67 17.87 -32.90
N GLN A 131 -3.74 18.07 -31.96
CA GLN A 131 -2.61 17.13 -31.72
C GLN A 131 -2.51 16.61 -30.28
N LEU A 132 -3.66 16.41 -29.61
CA LEU A 132 -3.70 15.70 -28.32
C LEU A 132 -3.07 14.31 -28.47
N LEU A 133 -1.95 14.07 -27.79
CA LEU A 133 -1.39 12.72 -27.65
C LEU A 133 -2.30 11.92 -26.72
N THR A 134 -3.20 11.16 -27.35
CA THR A 134 -4.19 10.31 -26.68
C THR A 134 -4.13 8.90 -27.25
N PHE A 135 -4.17 7.89 -26.38
CA PHE A 135 -4.23 6.49 -26.78
C PHE A 135 -4.98 5.63 -25.78
N ASP A 136 -5.53 4.52 -26.27
CA ASP A 136 -6.18 3.49 -25.47
C ASP A 136 -5.17 2.37 -25.11
N SER A 137 -5.33 1.81 -23.92
CA SER A 137 -4.50 0.77 -23.34
C SER A 137 -5.37 -0.42 -22.96
N TYR A 138 -5.21 -1.51 -23.71
CA TYR A 138 -5.90 -2.77 -23.56
C TYR A 138 -4.95 -3.85 -23.03
N THR A 139 -5.48 -4.77 -22.23
CA THR A 139 -4.72 -5.96 -21.81
C THR A 139 -4.52 -6.89 -23.00
N ILE A 140 -3.30 -7.39 -23.18
CA ILE A 140 -2.99 -8.36 -24.24
C ILE A 140 -3.69 -9.70 -23.93
N PRO A 141 -4.40 -10.31 -24.90
CA PRO A 141 -5.04 -11.62 -24.72
C PRO A 141 -4.05 -12.73 -24.34
N GLU A 142 -4.52 -13.73 -23.58
CA GLU A 142 -3.67 -14.84 -23.11
C GLU A 142 -3.10 -15.73 -24.24
N ASP A 143 -3.72 -15.69 -25.42
CA ASP A 143 -3.32 -16.51 -26.57
C ASP A 143 -2.16 -15.89 -27.39
N ASP A 144 -1.78 -14.64 -27.12
CA ASP A 144 -0.74 -13.90 -27.87
C ASP A 144 0.31 -13.15 -27.01
N PRO A 145 0.79 -13.66 -25.85
CA PRO A 145 1.89 -13.02 -25.15
C PRO A 145 3.24 -13.35 -25.81
N GLU A 146 4.08 -12.35 -26.01
CA GLU A 146 5.47 -12.58 -26.41
C GLU A 146 6.27 -13.25 -25.28
N LEU A 147 7.33 -13.99 -25.64
CA LEU A 147 8.17 -14.67 -24.66
C LEU A 147 8.79 -13.66 -23.66
N GLY A 148 8.41 -13.79 -22.39
CA GLY A 148 8.89 -12.94 -21.29
C GLY A 148 7.90 -11.88 -20.81
N GLN A 149 6.72 -11.78 -21.43
CA GLN A 149 5.65 -10.89 -20.96
C GLN A 149 4.88 -11.47 -19.77
N SER A 150 4.34 -10.57 -18.94
CA SER A 150 3.53 -10.93 -17.77
C SER A 150 2.08 -11.18 -18.16
N ARG A 151 1.56 -12.38 -17.84
CA ARG A 151 0.16 -12.74 -18.08
C ARG A 151 -0.79 -11.81 -17.31
N LEU A 152 -1.81 -11.27 -17.99
CA LEU A 152 -2.84 -10.33 -17.47
C LEU A 152 -2.33 -8.97 -16.95
N LEU A 153 -1.04 -8.68 -17.04
CA LEU A 153 -0.46 -7.38 -16.64
C LEU A 153 0.08 -6.60 -17.83
N GLU A 154 0.37 -7.30 -18.94
CA GLU A 154 0.86 -6.68 -20.15
C GLU A 154 -0.26 -5.96 -20.91
N VAL A 155 0.09 -4.80 -21.48
CA VAL A 155 -0.82 -3.96 -22.26
C VAL A 155 -0.21 -3.63 -23.60
N ASP A 156 -1.05 -3.38 -24.60
CA ASP A 156 -0.63 -3.01 -25.95
C ASP A 156 0.11 -1.66 -25.99
N ASN A 157 -0.45 -0.63 -25.34
CA ASN A 157 0.11 0.71 -25.23
C ASN A 157 0.38 1.04 -23.77
N ARG A 158 1.66 1.15 -23.42
CA ARG A 158 2.12 1.48 -22.06
C ARG A 158 2.14 3.00 -21.87
N ALA A 159 1.68 3.45 -20.70
CA ALA A 159 1.89 4.83 -20.27
C ALA A 159 3.39 5.05 -20.01
N VAL A 160 3.98 6.03 -20.71
CA VAL A 160 5.41 6.39 -20.58
C VAL A 160 5.52 7.71 -19.84
N VAL A 161 6.45 7.77 -18.87
CA VAL A 161 6.70 8.96 -18.06
C VAL A 161 8.21 9.20 -17.91
N PRO A 162 8.66 10.47 -17.82
CA PRO A 162 10.05 10.78 -17.50
C PRO A 162 10.38 10.40 -16.05
N ALA A 163 11.56 9.81 -15.86
CA ALA A 163 12.05 9.50 -14.52
C ALA A 163 12.60 10.75 -13.81
N LYS A 164 12.62 10.71 -12.47
CA LYS A 164 13.23 11.74 -11.59
C LYS A 164 12.64 13.15 -11.77
N THR A 165 11.35 13.24 -12.06
CA THR A 165 10.63 14.51 -12.09
C THR A 165 9.23 14.35 -11.47
N HIS A 166 8.60 15.47 -11.13
CA HIS A 166 7.26 15.48 -10.57
C HIS A 166 6.22 15.29 -11.67
N LEU A 167 5.27 14.39 -11.43
CA LEU A 167 4.18 14.05 -12.34
C LEU A 167 2.85 14.35 -11.66
N ARG A 168 1.88 14.83 -12.42
CA ARG A 168 0.49 14.95 -11.96
C ARG A 168 -0.38 13.97 -12.73
N MET A 169 -1.00 13.04 -12.01
CA MET A 169 -1.99 12.13 -12.57
C MET A 169 -3.40 12.64 -12.22
N ILE A 170 -4.26 12.79 -13.22
CA ILE A 170 -5.68 13.09 -13.03
C ILE A 170 -6.46 11.82 -13.39
N VAL A 171 -7.08 11.18 -12.40
CA VAL A 171 -7.81 9.92 -12.60
C VAL A 171 -9.31 10.19 -12.62
N THR A 172 -10.00 9.72 -13.66
CA THR A 172 -11.46 9.84 -13.76
C THR A 172 -12.06 8.58 -14.41
N PRO A 173 -13.25 8.12 -13.99
CA PRO A 173 -14.00 7.15 -14.78
C PRO A 173 -14.68 7.84 -15.96
N ALA A 174 -14.94 7.08 -17.03
CA ALA A 174 -15.86 7.47 -18.11
C ALA A 174 -17.27 6.89 -17.92
N ASP A 175 -17.37 5.73 -17.28
CA ASP A 175 -18.60 4.95 -17.14
C ASP A 175 -18.86 4.55 -15.69
N VAL A 176 -18.16 3.55 -15.16
CA VAL A 176 -18.29 3.05 -13.80
C VAL A 176 -17.04 3.35 -12.98
N PRO A 177 -17.14 3.34 -11.63
CA PRO A 177 -15.97 3.57 -10.80
C PRO A 177 -14.86 2.55 -11.08
N HIS A 178 -13.67 3.07 -11.35
CA HIS A 178 -12.43 2.31 -11.49
C HIS A 178 -11.36 2.93 -10.60
N SER A 179 -10.36 2.14 -10.23
CA SER A 179 -9.13 2.63 -9.61
C SER A 179 -7.96 2.54 -10.59
N TRP A 180 -7.06 3.50 -10.48
CA TRP A 180 -5.75 3.46 -11.12
C TRP A 180 -4.73 3.22 -10.02
N ALA A 181 -3.93 2.16 -10.16
CA ALA A 181 -3.00 1.73 -9.13
C ALA A 181 -1.72 1.18 -9.76
N VAL A 182 -0.58 1.54 -9.16
CA VAL A 182 0.77 1.06 -9.48
C VAL A 182 1.49 0.83 -8.14
N PRO A 183 1.52 -0.43 -7.63
CA PRO A 183 1.95 -0.70 -6.25
C PRO A 183 3.38 -0.25 -5.93
N SER A 184 4.35 -0.42 -6.83
CA SER A 184 5.73 0.05 -6.65
C SER A 184 5.84 1.57 -6.51
N SER A 185 4.87 2.32 -7.04
CA SER A 185 4.79 3.77 -6.88
C SER A 185 4.03 4.22 -5.63
N GLY A 186 3.37 3.30 -4.91
CA GLY A 186 2.54 3.64 -3.75
C GLY A 186 1.31 4.48 -4.10
N VAL A 187 0.78 4.32 -5.32
CA VAL A 187 -0.40 5.02 -5.86
C VAL A 187 -1.45 4.01 -6.30
#